data_AF-A0A063BG29-F1
#
_entry.id   AF-A0A063BG29-F1
#
_cell.length_a   1.000
_cell.length_b   1.000
_cell.length_c   1.000
_cell.angle_alpha   90.00
_cell.angle_beta   90.00
_cell.angle_gamma   90.00
#
_symmetry.space_group_name_H-M   'P 1'
#
loop_
_entity.id
_entity.type
_entity.pdbx_description
1 polymer ?
#
loop_
_entity_poly.entity_id
_entity_poly.type
_entity_poly.pdbx_seq_one_letter_code
_entity_poly.pdbx_strand_id
1 'polypeptide(L)'
;MLGGFFSRHRRPAAGTARDAARRLAACAGALGALCAAPAHAQDASSIIIKGKDGWLFPGWGSLTTVDVRGIDNTTRLIAQARDLLAARGVRLEVLLLPDKARFYQDKLPDGRAMSAEVQRRYALIIDKLKQAGISTVDDEAVLRRVKDGGQEVFYRTDQHWTQPAADATAEATAQMVARDAPRLAGQPGSGMALGSIFNERRYGDLAELFLTADEKRQVGREVYSVRRQAPGQSLVDDAPAPVHVTGHSMVQPYFGFPQKLSNLIDRPVSVNWKPGNVGQWIMLLEYAQSPAFSAQPPQVLVWQMFEPTYAQGPDAAGLWDNASVMSADAWLSRLKTALRN
;
A
#
# COMPACT_ATOMS: atom_id res chain seq x y z
N MET A 1 46.01 26.24 -29.63
CA MET A 1 47.44 26.33 -29.97
C MET A 1 48.04 24.95 -29.70
N LEU A 2 48.30 24.19 -30.77
CA LEU A 2 49.65 23.85 -31.29
C LEU A 2 50.30 22.77 -30.40
N GLY A 3 50.68 21.58 -30.87
CA GLY A 3 50.85 21.03 -32.22
C GLY A 3 52.02 20.01 -32.21
N GLY A 4 52.04 19.08 -33.17
CA GLY A 4 53.18 18.17 -33.47
C GLY A 4 52.76 16.69 -33.59
N PHE A 5 52.37 16.10 -34.74
CA PHE A 5 53.07 15.81 -36.02
C PHE A 5 54.37 15.01 -35.81
N PHE A 6 54.58 13.79 -36.33
CA PHE A 6 54.70 13.26 -37.71
C PHE A 6 54.62 11.69 -37.62
N SER A 7 54.39 10.81 -38.61
CA SER A 7 54.02 10.85 -40.03
C SER A 7 54.14 9.42 -40.61
N ARG A 8 53.18 9.03 -41.49
CA ARG A 8 53.29 8.25 -42.76
C ARG A 8 54.11 6.95 -42.80
N HIS A 9 53.81 5.89 -43.56
CA HIS A 9 52.91 5.59 -44.68
C HIS A 9 53.03 4.07 -44.93
N ARG A 10 51.96 3.41 -45.39
CA ARG A 10 51.92 2.64 -46.66
C ARG A 10 50.58 1.90 -46.82
N ARG A 11 49.85 2.26 -47.87
CA ARG A 11 48.90 1.41 -48.63
C ARG A 11 49.64 1.01 -49.93
N PRO A 12 49.30 -0.12 -50.58
CA PRO A 12 48.14 -0.25 -51.48
C PRO A 12 47.46 -1.64 -51.32
N ALA A 13 46.38 -2.06 -51.99
CA ALA A 13 45.56 -1.56 -53.08
C ALA A 13 44.15 -2.21 -53.00
N ALA A 14 43.26 -1.66 -53.82
CA ALA A 14 41.85 -1.99 -53.99
C ALA A 14 41.56 -3.35 -54.67
N GLY A 15 40.35 -3.84 -54.46
CA GLY A 15 39.69 -4.86 -55.28
C GLY A 15 38.23 -4.98 -54.87
N THR A 16 37.33 -4.39 -55.65
CA THR A 16 35.87 -4.41 -55.46
C THR A 16 35.19 -5.41 -56.39
N ALA A 17 34.12 -6.03 -55.86
CA ALA A 17 32.84 -6.38 -56.50
C ALA A 17 32.65 -7.75 -57.18
N ARG A 18 31.51 -8.37 -56.78
CA ARG A 18 30.56 -9.22 -57.55
C ARG A 18 31.06 -10.63 -57.93
N ASP A 19 30.31 -11.74 -57.90
CA ASP A 19 28.88 -12.07 -58.05
C ASP A 19 28.71 -13.54 -57.56
N ALA A 20 27.63 -13.93 -56.86
CA ALA A 20 26.42 -14.62 -57.38
C ALA A 20 26.22 -16.07 -56.88
N ALA A 21 25.05 -16.23 -56.26
CA ALA A 21 24.18 -17.40 -56.05
C ALA A 21 24.47 -18.77 -56.71
N ARG A 22 24.26 -19.85 -55.94
CA ARG A 22 23.24 -20.93 -56.14
C ARG A 22 23.45 -22.07 -55.12
N ARG A 23 22.47 -22.28 -54.23
CA ARG A 23 21.49 -23.41 -54.19
C ARG A 23 22.10 -24.79 -53.92
N LEU A 24 21.66 -25.43 -52.82
CA LEU A 24 20.93 -26.71 -52.85
C LEU A 24 20.32 -27.02 -51.47
N ALA A 25 19.05 -27.41 -51.51
CA ALA A 25 18.22 -27.84 -50.38
C ALA A 25 17.89 -29.34 -50.55
N ALA A 26 17.67 -30.01 -49.41
CA ALA A 26 16.96 -31.29 -49.16
C ALA A 26 17.73 -32.10 -48.10
N CYS A 27 17.16 -32.81 -47.12
CA CYS A 27 15.78 -33.08 -46.68
C CYS A 27 15.85 -33.80 -45.30
N ALA A 28 14.67 -33.93 -44.65
CA ALA A 28 14.33 -34.79 -43.49
C ALA A 28 14.69 -34.23 -42.09
N GLY A 29 13.83 -34.27 -41.07
CA GLY A 29 12.48 -34.81 -40.94
C GLY A 29 11.97 -34.59 -39.49
N ALA A 30 10.64 -34.46 -39.36
CA ALA A 30 9.79 -34.63 -38.18
C ALA A 30 10.32 -34.26 -36.77
N LEU A 31 9.76 -33.20 -36.19
CA LEU A 31 9.49 -33.12 -34.75
C LEU A 31 8.08 -32.57 -34.51
N GLY A 32 7.37 -33.27 -33.63
CA GLY A 32 5.92 -33.24 -33.47
C GLY A 32 5.33 -31.89 -33.07
N ALA A 33 4.06 -31.73 -33.44
CA ALA A 33 3.19 -30.68 -32.96
C ALA A 33 3.01 -30.80 -31.43
N LEU A 34 3.77 -30.00 -30.68
CA LEU A 34 3.33 -29.62 -29.34
C LEU A 34 2.14 -28.68 -29.52
N CYS A 35 0.97 -29.14 -29.10
CA CYS A 35 -0.15 -28.27 -28.79
C CYS A 35 0.35 -27.21 -27.80
N ALA A 36 0.59 -26.00 -28.28
CA ALA A 36 0.73 -24.85 -27.42
C ALA A 36 -0.62 -24.68 -26.71
N ALA A 37 -0.69 -25.11 -25.45
CA ALA A 37 -1.70 -24.62 -24.54
C ALA A 37 -1.67 -23.08 -24.62
N PRO A 38 -2.82 -22.39 -24.62
CA PRO A 38 -2.78 -20.94 -24.62
C PRO A 38 -2.03 -20.54 -23.37
N ALA A 39 -0.86 -19.92 -23.55
CA ALA A 39 -0.25 -19.14 -22.49
C ALA A 39 -1.34 -18.14 -22.09
N HIS A 40 -1.92 -18.33 -20.90
CA HIS A 40 -2.79 -17.32 -20.31
C HIS A 40 -1.97 -16.05 -20.31
N ALA A 41 -2.31 -15.13 -21.23
CA ALA A 41 -1.79 -13.79 -21.22
C ALA A 41 -2.06 -13.27 -19.81
N GLN A 42 -0.99 -13.12 -19.03
CA GLN A 42 -1.04 -12.36 -17.80
C GLN A 42 -1.55 -10.99 -18.24
N ASP A 43 -2.81 -10.73 -17.91
CA ASP A 43 -3.51 -9.49 -18.24
C ASP A 43 -2.57 -8.36 -17.82
N ALA A 44 -2.00 -7.64 -18.80
CA ALA A 44 -1.08 -6.55 -18.55
C ALA A 44 -1.87 -5.47 -17.80
N SER A 45 -1.84 -5.53 -16.46
CA SER A 45 -2.76 -4.77 -15.62
C SER A 45 -2.44 -3.30 -15.77
N SER A 46 -3.35 -2.56 -16.40
CA SER A 46 -3.33 -1.11 -16.33
C SER A 46 -3.27 -0.67 -14.86
N ILE A 47 -2.44 0.33 -14.55
CA ILE A 47 -2.23 0.84 -13.18
C ILE A 47 -3.56 1.31 -12.55
N ILE A 48 -4.55 1.62 -13.38
CA ILE A 48 -5.94 1.92 -13.00
C ILE A 48 -6.95 1.07 -13.78
N ILE A 49 -8.10 0.81 -13.17
CA ILE A 49 -9.29 0.27 -13.83
C ILE A 49 -10.33 1.38 -13.89
N LYS A 50 -10.77 1.74 -15.11
CA LYS A 50 -11.79 2.76 -15.35
C LYS A 50 -13.17 2.10 -15.30
N GLY A 51 -13.92 2.33 -14.23
CA GLY A 51 -15.25 1.79 -14.00
C GLY A 51 -16.38 2.61 -14.61
N LYS A 52 -17.61 2.20 -14.30
CA LYS A 52 -18.85 2.88 -14.69
C LYS A 52 -19.06 4.15 -13.87
N ASP A 53 -19.87 5.07 -14.38
CA ASP A 53 -20.27 6.32 -13.69
C ASP A 53 -19.07 7.16 -13.19
N GLY A 54 -17.93 7.09 -13.91
CA GLY A 54 -16.71 7.79 -13.54
C GLY A 54 -16.03 7.27 -12.28
N TRP A 55 -16.29 6.03 -11.85
CA TRP A 55 -15.53 5.36 -10.80
C TRP A 55 -14.15 4.93 -11.31
N LEU A 56 -13.12 5.12 -10.49
CA LEU A 56 -11.77 4.64 -10.76
C LEU A 56 -11.36 3.66 -9.66
N PHE A 57 -10.66 2.60 -10.04
CA PHE A 57 -10.13 1.61 -9.11
C PHE A 57 -8.63 1.44 -9.31
N PRO A 58 -7.88 1.17 -8.23
CA PRO A 58 -6.49 0.78 -8.37
C PRO A 58 -6.33 -0.54 -9.11
N GLY A 59 -5.33 -0.62 -9.99
CA GLY A 59 -5.02 -1.82 -10.78
C GLY A 59 -3.97 -2.75 -10.17
N TRP A 60 -3.43 -2.41 -8.98
CA TRP A 60 -2.34 -3.16 -8.33
C TRP A 60 -2.79 -4.40 -7.54
N GLY A 61 -4.08 -4.75 -7.57
CA GLY A 61 -4.65 -5.96 -6.99
C GLY A 61 -5.26 -6.86 -8.05
N SER A 62 -5.02 -8.17 -7.96
CA SER A 62 -5.71 -9.13 -8.82
C SER A 62 -7.18 -9.25 -8.42
N LEU A 63 -8.07 -9.12 -9.41
CA LEU A 63 -9.50 -9.40 -9.26
C LEU A 63 -9.85 -10.87 -9.49
N THR A 64 -8.92 -11.68 -10.00
CA THR A 64 -9.18 -13.06 -10.43
C THR A 64 -8.40 -14.11 -9.65
N THR A 65 -7.22 -13.76 -9.14
CA THR A 65 -6.28 -14.70 -8.50
C THR A 65 -5.93 -14.30 -7.07
N VAL A 66 -5.61 -15.29 -6.24
CA VAL A 66 -5.14 -15.10 -4.86
C VAL A 66 -3.81 -15.82 -4.70
N ASP A 67 -2.76 -15.09 -4.32
CA ASP A 67 -1.48 -15.69 -3.95
C ASP A 67 -1.47 -16.09 -2.47
N VAL A 68 -1.99 -17.28 -2.18
CA VAL A 68 -2.05 -17.82 -0.81
C VAL A 68 -0.64 -17.99 -0.21
N ARG A 69 0.35 -18.38 -1.03
CA ARG A 69 1.73 -18.55 -0.57
C ARG A 69 2.35 -17.21 -0.17
N GLY A 70 2.11 -16.16 -0.96
CA GLY A 70 2.51 -14.79 -0.63
C GLY A 70 1.86 -14.31 0.66
N ILE A 71 0.55 -14.55 0.85
CA ILE A 71 -0.17 -14.26 2.10
C ILE A 71 0.51 -14.97 3.29
N ASP A 72 0.78 -16.27 3.18
CA ASP A 72 1.43 -17.05 4.24
C ASP A 72 2.82 -16.51 4.60
N ASN A 73 3.61 -16.15 3.58
CA ASN A 73 4.93 -15.57 3.76
C ASN A 73 4.87 -14.21 4.45
N THR A 74 3.96 -13.33 4.02
CA THR A 74 3.74 -12.03 4.66
C THR A 74 3.31 -12.20 6.11
N THR A 75 2.31 -13.04 6.40
CA THR A 75 1.85 -13.27 7.77
C THR A 75 2.98 -13.77 8.67
N ARG A 76 3.84 -14.69 8.18
CA ARG A 76 5.01 -15.16 8.92
C ARG A 76 6.00 -14.04 9.23
N LEU A 77 6.31 -13.17 8.26
CA LEU A 77 7.18 -12.01 8.47
C LEU A 77 6.61 -11.01 9.48
N ILE A 78 5.30 -10.75 9.43
CA ILE A 78 4.61 -9.89 10.40
C ILE A 78 4.65 -10.51 11.80
N ALA A 79 4.46 -11.84 11.92
CA ALA A 79 4.57 -12.53 13.21
C ALA A 79 5.99 -12.40 13.80
N GLN A 80 7.03 -12.50 12.96
CA GLN A 80 8.42 -12.27 13.39
C GLN A 80 8.63 -10.82 13.86
N ALA A 81 8.04 -9.83 13.17
CA ALA A 81 8.09 -8.44 13.61
C ALA A 81 7.33 -8.21 14.92
N ARG A 82 6.15 -8.82 15.08
CA ARG A 82 5.36 -8.83 16.32
C ARG A 82 6.18 -9.34 17.50
N ASP A 83 6.90 -10.46 17.33
CA ASP A 83 7.73 -11.04 18.38
C ASP A 83 8.90 -10.10 18.76
N LEU A 84 9.54 -9.47 17.78
CA LEU A 84 10.63 -8.52 18.01
C LEU A 84 10.16 -7.24 18.72
N LEU A 85 9.01 -6.71 18.31
CA LEU A 85 8.38 -5.54 18.94
C LEU A 85 7.94 -5.87 20.38
N ALA A 86 7.35 -7.05 20.59
CA ALA A 86 6.91 -7.51 21.89
C ALA A 86 8.09 -7.67 22.87
N ALA A 87 9.24 -8.13 22.40
CA ALA A 87 10.47 -8.16 23.19
C ALA A 87 10.93 -6.77 23.66
N ARG A 88 10.43 -5.70 23.03
CA ARG A 88 10.61 -4.28 23.40
C ARG A 88 9.41 -3.66 24.11
N GLY A 89 8.46 -4.47 24.54
CA GLY A 89 7.25 -3.98 25.21
C GLY A 89 6.28 -3.25 24.30
N VAL A 90 6.48 -3.30 22.98
CA VAL A 90 5.62 -2.69 21.97
C VAL A 90 4.62 -3.73 21.48
N ARG A 91 3.32 -3.45 21.60
CA ARG A 91 2.27 -4.30 21.02
C ARG A 91 2.08 -3.98 19.56
N LEU A 92 2.05 -4.99 18.70
CA LEU A 92 1.73 -4.82 17.29
C LEU A 92 0.24 -5.12 17.05
N GLU A 93 -0.44 -4.16 16.44
CA GLU A 93 -1.79 -4.29 15.90
C GLU A 93 -1.73 -4.08 14.38
N VAL A 94 -2.36 -4.95 13.60
CA VAL A 94 -2.43 -4.82 12.14
C VAL A 94 -3.80 -4.31 11.73
N LEU A 95 -3.82 -3.17 11.04
CA LEU A 95 -5.01 -2.60 10.42
C LEU A 95 -5.02 -2.98 8.93
N LEU A 96 -5.78 -4.01 8.57
CA LEU A 96 -5.93 -4.44 7.17
C LEU A 96 -7.11 -3.72 6.52
N LEU A 97 -6.81 -2.81 5.60
CA LEU A 97 -7.83 -2.11 4.83
C LEU A 97 -8.31 -2.96 3.65
N PRO A 98 -9.62 -3.16 3.50
CA PRO A 98 -10.20 -3.96 2.42
C PRO A 98 -10.04 -3.31 1.05
N ASP A 99 -10.12 -4.13 0.00
CA ASP A 99 -10.08 -3.68 -1.40
C ASP A 99 -11.29 -2.79 -1.73
N LYS A 100 -11.05 -1.61 -2.29
CA LYS A 100 -12.10 -0.68 -2.75
C LYS A 100 -13.13 -1.38 -3.66
N ALA A 101 -12.67 -2.24 -4.57
CA ALA A 101 -13.56 -2.91 -5.52
C ALA A 101 -14.57 -3.86 -4.83
N ARG A 102 -14.33 -4.28 -3.58
CA ARG A 102 -15.27 -5.09 -2.79
C ARG A 102 -16.57 -4.34 -2.48
N PHE A 103 -16.50 -3.03 -2.30
CA PHE A 103 -17.65 -2.20 -1.93
C PHE A 103 -18.42 -1.70 -3.15
N TYR A 104 -17.76 -1.60 -4.30
CA TYR A 104 -18.33 -0.98 -5.51
C TYR A 104 -18.23 -1.92 -6.71
N GLN A 105 -18.53 -3.21 -6.50
CA GLN A 105 -18.51 -4.21 -7.56
C GLN A 105 -19.47 -3.85 -8.70
N ASP A 106 -20.61 -3.23 -8.38
CA ASP A 106 -21.58 -2.74 -9.35
C ASP A 106 -21.03 -1.62 -10.25
N LYS A 107 -19.94 -0.97 -9.84
CA LYS A 107 -19.24 0.10 -10.58
C LYS A 107 -18.04 -0.38 -11.38
N LEU A 108 -17.66 -1.66 -11.29
CA LEU A 108 -16.65 -2.24 -12.17
C LEU A 108 -17.16 -2.27 -13.63
N PRO A 109 -16.25 -2.27 -14.63
CA PRO A 109 -16.62 -2.44 -16.04
C PRO A 109 -17.37 -3.74 -16.28
N ASP A 110 -18.22 -3.75 -17.30
CA ASP A 110 -18.93 -4.97 -17.70
C ASP A 110 -17.93 -6.09 -18.05
N GLY A 111 -18.25 -7.31 -17.63
CA GLY A 111 -17.37 -8.47 -17.76
C GLY A 111 -16.21 -8.52 -16.75
N ARG A 112 -16.06 -7.52 -15.88
CA ARG A 112 -15.02 -7.49 -14.83
C ARG A 112 -15.67 -7.61 -13.45
N ALA A 113 -15.36 -8.70 -12.75
CA ALA A 113 -15.86 -8.97 -11.41
C ALA A 113 -14.77 -9.64 -10.57
N MET A 114 -14.89 -9.52 -9.24
CA MET A 114 -14.05 -10.30 -8.32
C MET A 114 -14.40 -11.78 -8.42
N SER A 115 -13.40 -12.64 -8.63
CA SER A 115 -13.60 -14.09 -8.54
C SER A 115 -14.00 -14.50 -7.13
N ALA A 116 -14.66 -15.66 -7.00
CA ALA A 116 -15.08 -16.18 -5.70
C ALA A 116 -13.89 -16.36 -4.72
N GLU A 117 -12.70 -16.63 -5.24
CA GLU A 117 -11.47 -16.71 -4.43
C GLU A 117 -11.05 -15.34 -3.91
N VAL A 118 -11.02 -14.32 -4.77
CA VAL A 118 -10.69 -12.95 -4.36
C VAL A 118 -11.70 -12.40 -3.37
N GLN A 119 -13.00 -12.70 -3.53
CA GLN A 119 -14.02 -12.31 -2.55
C GLN A 119 -13.76 -12.88 -1.15
N ARG A 120 -13.13 -14.07 -1.05
CA ARG A 120 -12.75 -14.71 0.24
C ARG A 120 -11.38 -14.26 0.77
N ARG A 121 -10.58 -13.54 -0.02
CA ARG A 121 -9.20 -13.16 0.33
C ARG A 121 -9.11 -12.35 1.62
N TYR A 122 -9.96 -11.34 1.82
CA TYR A 122 -9.95 -10.53 3.05
C TYR A 122 -10.09 -11.40 4.32
N ALA A 123 -11.15 -12.22 4.38
CA ALA A 123 -11.40 -13.11 5.51
C ALA A 123 -10.25 -14.10 5.73
N LEU A 124 -9.69 -14.65 4.64
CA LEU A 124 -8.52 -15.51 4.71
C LEU A 124 -7.31 -14.82 5.38
N ILE A 125 -7.04 -13.56 5.03
CA ILE A 125 -5.93 -12.79 5.64
C ILE A 125 -6.21 -12.52 7.11
N ILE A 126 -7.43 -12.07 7.46
CA ILE A 126 -7.84 -11.83 8.84
C ILE A 126 -7.68 -13.09 9.70
N ASP A 127 -8.11 -14.25 9.20
CA ASP A 127 -8.00 -15.52 9.91
C ASP A 127 -6.53 -15.92 10.13
N LYS A 128 -5.67 -15.72 9.12
CA LYS A 128 -4.22 -15.98 9.24
C LYS A 128 -3.55 -15.06 10.25
N LEU A 129 -3.89 -13.77 10.27
CA LEU A 129 -3.42 -12.82 11.29
C LEU A 129 -3.82 -13.29 12.69
N LYS A 130 -5.09 -13.65 12.89
CA LYS A 130 -5.60 -14.16 14.18
C LYS A 130 -4.90 -15.46 14.60
N GLN A 131 -4.74 -16.42 13.70
CA GLN A 131 -4.05 -17.68 13.95
C GLN A 131 -2.56 -17.47 14.33
N ALA A 132 -1.92 -16.46 13.77
CA ALA A 132 -0.56 -16.05 14.13
C ALA A 132 -0.49 -15.28 15.47
N GLY A 133 -1.62 -15.02 16.13
CA GLY A 133 -1.72 -14.21 17.35
C GLY A 133 -1.41 -12.74 17.12
N ILE A 134 -1.64 -12.23 15.91
CA ILE A 134 -1.50 -10.81 15.58
C ILE A 134 -2.86 -10.17 15.81
N SER A 135 -2.89 -9.14 16.66
CA SER A 135 -4.14 -8.40 16.91
C SER A 135 -4.57 -7.65 15.65
N THR A 136 -5.86 -7.72 15.34
CA THR A 136 -6.46 -7.08 14.17
C THR A 136 -7.95 -6.86 14.39
N VAL A 137 -8.57 -6.07 13.51
CA VAL A 137 -10.00 -5.82 13.46
C VAL A 137 -10.54 -6.13 12.07
N ASP A 138 -11.78 -6.60 12.00
CA ASP A 138 -12.50 -6.77 10.74
C ASP A 138 -13.01 -5.39 10.25
N ASP A 139 -12.12 -4.67 9.58
CA ASP A 139 -12.41 -3.35 9.02
C ASP A 139 -13.37 -3.43 7.81
N GLU A 140 -13.45 -4.57 7.13
CA GLU A 140 -14.46 -4.79 6.09
C GLU A 140 -15.86 -4.66 6.67
N ALA A 141 -16.14 -5.32 7.80
CA ALA A 141 -17.42 -5.21 8.48
C ALA A 141 -17.69 -3.79 9.01
N VAL A 142 -16.64 -3.07 9.44
CA VAL A 142 -16.75 -1.66 9.87
C VAL A 142 -17.18 -0.78 8.71
N LEU A 143 -16.46 -0.85 7.59
CA LEU A 143 -16.75 -0.04 6.40
C LEU A 143 -18.07 -0.45 5.75
N ARG A 144 -18.45 -1.73 5.79
CA ARG A 144 -19.76 -2.19 5.32
C ARG A 144 -20.90 -1.45 6.03
N ARG A 145 -20.82 -1.29 7.36
CA ARG A 145 -21.82 -0.53 8.14
C ARG A 145 -21.89 0.94 7.73
N VAL A 146 -20.75 1.58 7.43
CA VAL A 146 -20.71 2.96 6.91
C VAL A 146 -21.44 3.02 5.57
N LYS A 147 -21.15 2.08 4.67
CA LYS A 147 -21.79 1.99 3.36
C LYS A 147 -23.29 1.76 3.44
N ASP A 148 -23.72 0.81 4.26
CA ASP A 148 -25.14 0.48 4.46
C ASP A 148 -25.90 1.63 5.14
N GLY A 149 -25.20 2.47 5.91
CA GLY A 149 -25.70 3.73 6.45
C GLY A 149 -25.84 4.87 5.43
N GLY A 150 -25.57 4.62 4.14
CA GLY A 150 -25.74 5.58 3.05
C GLY A 150 -24.55 6.49 2.81
N GLN A 151 -23.40 6.23 3.42
CA GLN A 151 -22.17 6.99 3.20
C GLN A 151 -21.19 6.24 2.30
N GLU A 152 -20.55 6.97 1.38
CA GLU A 152 -19.44 6.43 0.59
C GLU A 152 -18.26 6.07 1.53
N VAL A 153 -17.64 4.91 1.32
CA VAL A 153 -16.47 4.45 2.10
C VAL A 153 -15.14 4.81 1.44
N PHE A 154 -15.12 4.89 0.11
CA PHE A 154 -13.99 5.39 -0.68
C PHE A 154 -14.47 6.49 -1.61
N TYR A 155 -13.60 7.46 -1.88
CA TYR A 155 -13.86 8.48 -2.89
C TYR A 155 -13.90 7.87 -4.29
N ARG A 156 -14.75 8.41 -5.17
CA ARG A 156 -15.07 7.82 -6.47
C ARG A 156 -13.85 7.74 -7.39
N THR A 157 -13.04 8.79 -7.39
CA THR A 157 -11.86 8.97 -8.27
C THR A 157 -10.53 8.88 -7.54
N ASP A 158 -10.56 8.36 -6.31
CA ASP A 158 -9.42 8.24 -5.42
C ASP A 158 -9.23 6.80 -4.91
N GLN A 159 -8.03 6.50 -4.44
CA GLN A 159 -7.72 5.29 -3.66
C GLN A 159 -8.21 5.43 -2.20
N HIS A 160 -8.29 6.66 -1.69
CA HIS A 160 -8.45 6.88 -0.27
C HIS A 160 -9.89 6.72 0.23
N TRP A 161 -9.98 6.38 1.52
CA TRP A 161 -11.23 6.34 2.26
C TRP A 161 -11.86 7.74 2.36
N THR A 162 -13.14 7.80 2.62
CA THR A 162 -13.82 9.04 3.00
C THR A 162 -13.61 9.36 4.47
N GLN A 163 -13.90 10.60 4.89
CA GLN A 163 -13.80 10.98 6.30
C GLN A 163 -14.67 10.11 7.23
N PRO A 164 -15.94 9.79 6.92
CA PRO A 164 -16.72 8.89 7.78
C PRO A 164 -16.15 7.48 7.89
N ALA A 165 -15.58 6.94 6.81
CA ALA A 165 -14.89 5.66 6.83
C ALA A 165 -13.65 5.71 7.73
N ALA A 166 -12.80 6.72 7.57
CA ALA A 166 -11.64 6.93 8.43
C ALA A 166 -12.01 7.07 9.91
N ASP A 167 -13.09 7.80 10.21
CA ASP A 167 -13.59 7.96 11.58
C ASP A 167 -14.07 6.62 12.17
N ALA A 168 -14.83 5.82 11.40
CA ALA A 168 -15.33 4.51 11.85
C ALA A 168 -14.19 3.50 12.06
N THR A 169 -13.19 3.47 11.17
CA THR A 169 -12.00 2.64 11.32
C THR A 169 -11.17 3.09 12.54
N ALA A 170 -11.08 4.39 12.83
CA ALA A 170 -10.43 4.90 14.03
C ALA A 170 -11.18 4.47 15.32
N GLU A 171 -12.51 4.44 15.31
CA GLU A 171 -13.32 3.93 16.43
C GLU A 171 -13.06 2.44 16.67
N ALA A 172 -13.03 1.62 15.62
CA ALA A 172 -12.72 0.21 15.74
C ALA A 172 -11.28 -0.04 16.22
N THR A 173 -10.33 0.77 15.76
CA THR A 173 -8.92 0.73 16.18
C THR A 173 -8.80 1.15 17.65
N ALA A 174 -9.49 2.20 18.11
CA ALA A 174 -9.47 2.63 19.51
C ALA A 174 -10.00 1.54 20.45
N GLN A 175 -11.04 0.79 20.04
CA GLN A 175 -11.56 -0.35 20.81
C GLN A 175 -10.53 -1.49 20.88
N MET A 176 -9.81 -1.73 19.79
CA MET A 176 -8.70 -2.70 19.76
C MET A 176 -7.56 -2.28 20.70
N VAL A 177 -7.12 -1.02 20.64
CA VAL A 177 -6.12 -0.45 21.56
C VAL A 177 -6.57 -0.57 23.02
N ALA A 178 -7.82 -0.23 23.33
CA ALA A 178 -8.35 -0.29 24.70
C ALA A 178 -8.38 -1.73 25.24
N ARG A 179 -8.66 -2.72 24.38
CA ARG A 179 -8.65 -4.14 24.73
C ARG A 179 -7.23 -4.64 25.01
N ASP A 180 -6.27 -4.29 24.16
CA ASP A 180 -4.94 -4.90 24.18
C ASP A 180 -3.94 -4.10 25.07
N ALA A 181 -4.20 -2.80 25.26
CA ALA A 181 -3.43 -1.89 26.10
C ALA A 181 -4.35 -1.01 26.97
N PRO A 182 -5.05 -1.58 27.97
CA PRO A 182 -6.04 -0.85 28.79
C PRO A 182 -5.46 0.28 29.65
N ARG A 183 -4.13 0.39 29.73
CA ARG A 183 -3.42 1.46 30.43
C ARG A 183 -2.37 2.08 29.51
N LEU A 184 -2.75 3.20 28.89
CA LEU A 184 -1.84 4.03 28.12
C LEU A 184 -1.15 5.06 29.03
N ALA A 185 0.15 5.23 28.82
CA ALA A 185 1.01 6.24 29.41
C ALA A 185 0.61 7.64 28.89
N GLY A 186 1.20 8.68 29.49
CA GLY A 186 0.80 10.06 29.24
C GLY A 186 -0.48 10.45 29.99
N GLN A 187 -0.85 11.72 29.86
CA GLN A 187 -1.93 12.33 30.63
C GLN A 187 -3.30 12.15 29.94
N PRO A 188 -4.36 11.76 30.65
CA PRO A 188 -5.73 11.98 30.18
C PRO A 188 -5.99 13.44 29.81
N GLY A 189 -6.85 13.65 28.82
CA GLY A 189 -7.14 14.94 28.22
C GLY A 189 -6.09 15.43 27.21
N SER A 190 -5.04 14.66 26.94
CA SER A 190 -4.00 15.02 25.95
C SER A 190 -4.22 14.45 24.56
N GLY A 191 -5.36 13.77 24.35
CA GLY A 191 -5.82 13.41 23.00
C GLY A 191 -6.11 14.64 22.15
N MET A 192 -5.98 14.48 20.83
CA MET A 192 -6.19 15.59 19.89
C MET A 192 -7.63 16.10 19.98
N ALA A 193 -7.79 17.42 20.05
CA ALA A 193 -9.09 18.06 19.89
C ALA A 193 -9.47 18.01 18.40
N LEU A 194 -10.67 17.53 18.09
CA LEU A 194 -11.13 17.45 16.71
C LEU A 194 -11.60 18.82 16.22
N GLY A 195 -11.00 19.31 15.14
CA GLY A 195 -11.50 20.48 14.44
C GLY A 195 -12.79 20.21 13.66
N SER A 196 -13.37 21.29 13.13
CA SER A 196 -14.57 21.21 12.29
C SER A 196 -14.30 20.51 10.97
N ILE A 197 -15.35 19.89 10.41
CA ILE A 197 -15.33 19.35 9.05
C ILE A 197 -15.61 20.49 8.06
N PHE A 198 -14.89 20.50 6.95
CA PHE A 198 -15.19 21.35 5.81
C PHE A 198 -15.19 20.54 4.52
N ASN A 199 -15.84 21.11 3.50
CA ASN A 199 -15.90 20.50 2.18
C ASN A 199 -15.01 21.25 1.21
N GLU A 200 -14.29 20.51 0.37
CA GLU A 200 -13.57 21.03 -0.78
C GLU A 200 -13.85 20.20 -2.02
N ARG A 201 -13.71 20.81 -3.19
CA ARG A 201 -13.87 20.09 -4.47
C ARG A 201 -12.49 19.86 -5.05
N ARG A 202 -12.18 18.66 -5.53
CA ARG A 202 -10.90 18.35 -6.20
C ARG A 202 -11.03 17.09 -7.05
N TYR A 203 -10.03 16.83 -7.89
CA TYR A 203 -9.87 15.50 -8.45
C TYR A 203 -9.20 14.61 -7.42
N GLY A 204 -9.60 13.34 -7.39
CA GLY A 204 -8.95 12.34 -6.56
C GLY A 204 -7.65 11.85 -7.16
N ASP A 205 -6.86 11.18 -6.33
CA ASP A 205 -5.48 10.83 -6.69
C ASP A 205 -5.39 9.91 -7.91
N LEU A 206 -6.35 8.99 -8.09
CA LEU A 206 -6.37 8.14 -9.30
C LEU A 206 -6.72 8.97 -10.55
N ALA A 207 -7.60 9.95 -10.42
CA ALA A 207 -7.87 10.88 -11.51
C ALA A 207 -6.65 11.76 -11.80
N GLU A 208 -6.02 12.33 -10.77
CA GLU A 208 -4.89 13.25 -10.93
C GLU A 208 -3.71 12.59 -11.64
N LEU A 209 -3.39 11.36 -11.25
CA LEU A 209 -2.22 10.64 -11.73
C LEU A 209 -2.42 9.98 -13.09
N PHE A 210 -3.63 9.50 -13.41
CA PHE A 210 -3.81 8.54 -14.51
C PHE A 210 -4.82 8.96 -15.58
N LEU A 211 -5.60 10.04 -15.37
CA LEU A 211 -6.51 10.55 -16.38
C LEU A 211 -5.91 11.71 -17.16
N THR A 212 -6.22 11.75 -18.45
CA THR A 212 -5.96 12.91 -19.32
C THR A 212 -6.84 14.11 -18.93
N ALA A 213 -6.53 15.30 -19.45
CA ALA A 213 -7.32 16.50 -19.17
C ALA A 213 -8.80 16.35 -19.60
N ASP A 214 -9.07 15.70 -20.73
CA ASP A 214 -10.43 15.49 -21.23
C ASP A 214 -11.20 14.46 -20.37
N GLU A 215 -10.54 13.38 -19.96
CA GLU A 215 -11.13 12.41 -19.04
C GLU A 215 -11.42 13.03 -17.68
N LYS A 216 -10.52 13.88 -17.15
CA LYS A 216 -10.76 14.65 -15.92
C LYS A 216 -12.01 15.54 -16.06
N ARG A 217 -12.16 16.25 -17.19
CA ARG A 217 -13.36 17.07 -17.46
C ARG A 217 -14.64 16.24 -17.48
N GLN A 218 -14.60 15.04 -18.07
CA GLN A 218 -15.75 14.13 -18.14
C GLN A 218 -16.14 13.56 -16.78
N VAL A 219 -15.14 13.11 -16.00
CA VAL A 219 -15.35 12.47 -14.70
C VAL A 219 -15.70 13.48 -13.61
N GLY A 220 -15.22 14.72 -13.74
CA GLY A 220 -15.50 15.84 -12.84
C GLY A 220 -14.83 15.72 -11.46
N ARG A 221 -14.74 16.87 -10.78
CA ARG A 221 -14.25 16.96 -9.39
C ARG A 221 -15.30 16.42 -8.42
N GLU A 222 -14.86 15.66 -7.42
CA GLU A 222 -15.70 15.20 -6.32
C GLU A 222 -15.54 16.08 -5.07
N VAL A 223 -16.47 15.93 -4.12
CA VAL A 223 -16.46 16.68 -2.86
C VAL A 223 -15.79 15.84 -1.80
N TYR A 224 -14.72 16.38 -1.23
CA TYR A 224 -14.01 15.82 -0.10
C TYR A 224 -14.51 16.48 1.16
N SER A 225 -14.87 15.67 2.15
CA SER A 225 -15.05 16.14 3.53
C SER A 225 -13.75 15.90 4.26
N VAL A 226 -13.21 16.95 4.88
CA VAL A 226 -11.88 16.95 5.49
C VAL A 226 -11.98 17.58 6.87
N ARG A 227 -11.28 17.01 7.84
CA ARG A 227 -11.17 17.59 9.18
C ARG A 227 -10.10 18.68 9.21
N ARG A 228 -10.48 19.88 9.67
CA ARG A 228 -9.50 20.93 9.97
C ARG A 228 -8.64 20.51 11.15
N GLN A 229 -7.36 20.83 11.08
CA GLN A 229 -6.49 20.78 12.25
C GLN A 229 -6.95 21.84 13.26
N ALA A 230 -7.10 21.45 14.52
CA ALA A 230 -7.40 22.40 15.58
C ALA A 230 -6.22 23.38 15.74
N PRO A 231 -6.47 24.68 15.98
CA PRO A 231 -5.40 25.66 16.17
C PRO A 231 -4.42 25.22 17.28
N GLY A 232 -3.11 25.28 17.01
CA GLY A 232 -2.07 25.04 18.01
C GLY A 232 -1.76 23.58 18.35
N GLN A 233 -2.24 22.60 17.56
CA GLN A 233 -1.92 21.18 17.77
C GLN A 233 -1.30 20.57 16.52
N SER A 234 -0.18 19.85 16.64
CA SER A 234 0.42 19.07 15.55
C SER A 234 0.51 17.59 15.90
N LEU A 235 0.25 16.70 14.93
CA LEU A 235 0.59 15.27 15.07
C LEU A 235 2.10 15.01 15.02
N VAL A 236 2.89 16.05 14.73
CA VAL A 236 4.35 16.03 14.58
C VAL A 236 5.05 16.72 15.75
N ASP A 237 4.32 17.12 16.80
CA ASP A 237 4.95 17.65 18.01
C ASP A 237 5.78 16.52 18.66
N ASP A 238 6.98 16.83 19.17
CA ASP A 238 7.92 15.88 19.81
C ASP A 238 7.39 15.29 21.14
N ALA A 239 6.08 15.38 21.39
CA ALA A 239 5.45 14.86 22.58
C ALA A 239 5.41 13.31 22.53
N PRO A 240 5.77 12.62 23.64
CA PRO A 240 5.64 11.18 23.75
C PRO A 240 4.23 10.69 23.40
N ALA A 241 4.12 9.83 22.39
CA ALA A 241 2.85 9.23 21.98
C ALA A 241 2.83 7.74 22.39
N PRO A 242 1.92 7.30 23.29
CA PRO A 242 1.81 5.89 23.66
C PRO A 242 1.33 5.00 22.51
N VAL A 243 0.77 5.59 21.44
CA VAL A 243 0.36 4.89 20.23
C VAL A 243 1.04 5.52 19.02
N HIS A 244 1.59 4.69 18.14
CA HIS A 244 2.13 5.09 16.85
C HIS A 244 1.37 4.40 15.73
N VAL A 245 1.06 5.14 14.66
CA VAL A 245 0.47 4.62 13.43
C VAL A 245 1.52 4.66 12.32
N THR A 246 1.76 3.53 11.66
CA THR A 246 2.63 3.47 10.48
C THR A 246 1.88 2.84 9.31
N GLY A 247 2.01 3.41 8.11
CA GLY A 247 1.28 2.92 6.96
C GLY A 247 1.48 3.72 5.68
N HIS A 248 0.60 3.48 4.72
CA HIS A 248 0.57 4.18 3.45
C HIS A 248 -0.18 5.52 3.58
N SER A 249 -0.41 6.19 2.45
CA SER A 249 -1.14 7.47 2.38
C SER A 249 -2.57 7.46 2.92
N MET A 250 -3.15 6.31 3.28
CA MET A 250 -4.45 6.22 3.97
C MET A 250 -4.42 6.89 5.33
N VAL A 251 -3.36 6.64 6.10
CA VAL A 251 -3.23 7.14 7.46
C VAL A 251 -2.70 8.57 7.51
N GLN A 252 -2.59 9.25 6.36
CA GLN A 252 -2.15 10.63 6.34
C GLN A 252 -3.13 11.52 7.14
N PRO A 253 -2.62 12.54 7.86
CA PRO A 253 -3.44 13.45 8.65
C PRO A 253 -4.62 14.08 7.90
N TYR A 254 -4.49 14.30 6.59
CA TYR A 254 -5.55 14.90 5.78
C TYR A 254 -6.88 14.12 5.87
N PHE A 255 -6.88 12.78 5.99
CA PHE A 255 -8.12 12.01 6.13
C PHE A 255 -8.61 11.84 7.58
N GLY A 256 -7.88 12.36 8.56
CA GLY A 256 -8.35 12.47 9.94
C GLY A 256 -8.27 11.21 10.80
N PHE A 257 -7.87 10.05 10.26
CA PHE A 257 -7.74 8.79 11.02
C PHE A 257 -6.88 8.93 12.29
N PRO A 258 -5.59 9.37 12.22
CA PRO A 258 -4.75 9.44 13.41
C PRO A 258 -5.26 10.48 14.42
N GLN A 259 -5.88 11.57 13.97
CA GLN A 259 -6.49 12.58 14.84
C GLN A 259 -7.70 12.02 15.59
N LYS A 260 -8.60 11.34 14.87
CA LYS A 260 -9.77 10.69 15.48
C LYS A 260 -9.33 9.60 16.46
N LEU A 261 -8.33 8.79 16.10
CA LEU A 261 -7.77 7.79 17.00
C LEU A 261 -7.23 8.45 18.27
N SER A 262 -6.41 9.51 18.15
CA SER A 262 -5.86 10.26 19.29
C SER A 262 -6.97 10.83 20.20
N ASN A 263 -8.02 11.37 19.59
CA ASN A 263 -9.17 11.88 20.33
C ASN A 263 -9.88 10.78 21.13
N LEU A 264 -10.12 9.62 20.53
CA LEU A 264 -10.87 8.52 21.13
C LEU A 264 -10.12 7.82 22.26
N ILE A 265 -8.81 7.60 22.09
CA ILE A 265 -7.98 6.97 23.12
C ILE A 265 -7.55 7.98 24.20
N ASP A 266 -7.93 9.25 24.04
CA ASP A 266 -7.60 10.36 24.93
C ASP A 266 -6.09 10.47 25.22
N ARG A 267 -5.27 10.22 24.19
CA ARG A 267 -3.79 10.26 24.25
C ARG A 267 -3.20 10.72 22.92
N PRO A 268 -1.95 11.22 22.89
CA PRO A 268 -1.29 11.56 21.64
C PRO A 268 -1.08 10.31 20.78
N VAL A 269 -1.29 10.47 19.47
CA VAL A 269 -0.94 9.47 18.46
C VAL A 269 0.08 10.11 17.54
N SER A 270 1.23 9.46 17.37
CA SER A 270 2.19 9.84 16.35
C SER A 270 1.97 9.02 15.09
N VAL A 271 2.37 9.54 13.93
CA VAL A 271 2.17 8.86 12.64
C VAL A 271 3.35 9.04 11.71
N ASN A 272 3.79 7.97 11.03
CA ASN A 272 4.63 8.08 9.85
C ASN A 272 3.97 7.44 8.62
N TRP A 273 4.01 8.16 7.51
CA TRP A 273 3.43 7.74 6.24
C TRP A 273 4.22 8.38 5.09
N LYS A 274 4.14 7.78 3.91
CA LYS A 274 4.70 8.35 2.68
C LYS A 274 3.69 8.24 1.53
N PRO A 275 3.64 9.24 0.63
CA PRO A 275 2.88 9.11 -0.62
C PRO A 275 3.58 8.15 -1.58
N GLY A 276 2.86 7.68 -2.59
CA GLY A 276 3.41 6.82 -3.64
C GLY A 276 3.43 5.34 -3.27
N ASN A 277 4.18 4.55 -4.03
CA ASN A 277 4.22 3.09 -3.90
C ASN A 277 5.30 2.65 -2.89
N VAL A 278 5.34 3.31 -1.74
CA VAL A 278 6.26 2.97 -0.65
C VAL A 278 5.67 1.79 0.12
N GLY A 279 6.31 0.62 0.02
CA GLY A 279 5.79 -0.61 0.62
C GLY A 279 5.67 -0.54 2.14
N GLN A 280 4.69 -1.22 2.71
CA GLN A 280 4.44 -1.26 4.17
C GLN A 280 5.68 -1.64 4.99
N TRP A 281 6.58 -2.43 4.41
CA TRP A 281 7.78 -2.95 5.01
C TRP A 281 8.81 -1.86 5.35
N ILE A 282 9.09 -0.96 4.40
CA ILE A 282 10.07 0.11 4.63
C ILE A 282 9.51 1.15 5.61
N MET A 283 8.18 1.39 5.58
CA MET A 283 7.53 2.34 6.49
C MET A 283 7.72 1.97 7.97
N LEU A 284 7.50 0.70 8.31
CA LEU A 284 7.79 0.19 9.65
C LEU A 284 9.28 0.30 9.97
N LEU A 285 10.12 -0.11 9.02
CA LEU A 285 11.56 -0.18 9.26
C LEU A 285 12.17 1.21 9.51
N GLU A 286 11.77 2.22 8.74
CA GLU A 286 12.21 3.61 8.95
C GLU A 286 11.77 4.15 10.30
N TYR A 287 10.55 3.84 10.74
CA TYR A 287 10.11 4.23 12.08
C TYR A 287 10.94 3.54 13.17
N ALA A 288 11.12 2.22 13.08
CA ALA A 288 11.92 1.46 14.04
C ALA A 288 13.38 1.94 14.09
N GLN A 289 13.93 2.43 12.97
CA GLN A 289 15.28 3.00 12.88
C GLN A 289 15.35 4.48 13.27
N SER A 290 14.22 5.11 13.58
CA SER A 290 14.19 6.54 13.86
C SER A 290 14.70 6.88 15.27
N PRO A 291 15.24 8.10 15.45
CA PRO A 291 15.53 8.63 16.78
C PRO A 291 14.30 8.70 17.68
N ALA A 292 13.12 8.97 17.11
CA ALA A 292 11.85 9.04 17.85
C ALA A 292 11.51 7.70 18.52
N PHE A 293 11.58 6.60 17.76
CA PHE A 293 11.36 5.26 18.33
C PHE A 293 12.42 4.91 19.37
N SER A 294 13.70 5.20 19.10
CA SER A 294 14.79 4.90 20.03
C SER A 294 14.68 5.67 21.35
N ALA A 295 14.25 6.93 21.29
CA ALA A 295 14.06 7.75 22.48
C ALA A 295 12.85 7.32 23.30
N GLN A 296 11.72 7.04 22.63
CA GLN A 296 10.43 6.77 23.26
C GLN A 296 9.61 5.78 22.43
N PRO A 297 9.84 4.46 22.60
CA PRO A 297 9.02 3.45 21.94
C PRO A 297 7.54 3.58 22.36
N PRO A 298 6.59 3.40 21.44
CA PRO A 298 5.17 3.45 21.77
C PRO A 298 4.77 2.17 22.52
N GLN A 299 3.67 2.21 23.28
CA GLN A 299 3.09 0.99 23.86
C GLN A 299 2.36 0.17 22.80
N VAL A 300 1.74 0.84 21.82
CA VAL A 300 1.03 0.19 20.71
C VAL A 300 1.50 0.76 19.37
N LEU A 301 1.79 -0.13 18.44
CA LEU A 301 2.09 0.18 17.06
C LEU A 301 0.97 -0.36 16.17
N VAL A 302 0.21 0.54 15.55
CA VAL A 302 -0.81 0.22 14.56
C VAL A 302 -0.17 0.25 13.18
N TRP A 303 -0.07 -0.91 12.53
CA TRP A 303 0.53 -1.04 11.21
C TRP A 303 -0.55 -1.25 10.14
N GLN A 304 -0.77 -0.21 9.33
CA GLN A 304 -1.77 -0.24 8.27
C GLN A 304 -1.23 -0.93 7.00
N MET A 305 -2.05 -1.83 6.45
CA MET A 305 -1.78 -2.57 5.22
C MET A 305 -3.03 -2.61 4.32
N PHE A 306 -2.85 -2.99 3.07
CA PHE A 306 -3.93 -3.17 2.09
C PHE A 306 -4.15 -4.64 1.75
N GLU A 307 -5.40 -5.07 1.68
CA GLU A 307 -5.77 -6.40 1.16
C GLU A 307 -5.17 -6.68 -0.23
N PRO A 308 -5.30 -5.79 -1.24
CA PRO A 308 -4.77 -6.02 -2.59
C PRO A 308 -3.28 -6.37 -2.67
N THR A 309 -2.47 -5.81 -1.78
CA THR A 309 -1.00 -5.95 -1.80
C THR A 309 -0.46 -6.71 -0.61
N TYR A 310 -1.31 -7.31 0.23
CA TYR A 310 -0.88 -8.04 1.43
C TYR A 310 0.08 -9.19 1.10
N ALA A 311 -0.16 -9.90 0.00
CA ALA A 311 0.69 -11.02 -0.42
C ALA A 311 2.12 -10.61 -0.84
N GLN A 312 2.40 -9.31 -0.91
CA GLN A 312 3.61 -8.75 -1.52
C GLN A 312 4.66 -8.49 -0.44
N GLY A 313 5.77 -9.23 -0.54
CA GLY A 313 6.91 -9.12 0.36
C GLY A 313 7.70 -7.81 0.18
N PRO A 314 8.72 -7.56 1.01
CA PRO A 314 9.61 -6.40 0.86
C PRO A 314 10.40 -6.42 -0.46
N ASP A 315 10.45 -7.56 -1.14
CA ASP A 315 11.17 -7.81 -2.38
C ASP A 315 10.32 -7.62 -3.65
N ALA A 316 9.05 -7.19 -3.52
CA ALA A 316 8.13 -7.03 -4.64
C ALA A 316 8.52 -5.86 -5.58
N ALA A 317 9.55 -6.07 -6.38
CA ALA A 317 10.04 -5.14 -7.39
C ALA A 317 8.97 -4.85 -8.45
N GLY A 318 8.89 -3.59 -8.90
CA GLY A 318 7.88 -3.13 -9.84
C GLY A 318 6.53 -2.81 -9.21
N LEU A 319 6.26 -3.32 -8.00
CA LEU A 319 5.14 -2.86 -7.18
C LEU A 319 5.59 -1.76 -6.22
N TRP A 320 6.70 -1.96 -5.52
CA TRP A 320 7.26 -0.95 -4.62
C TRP A 320 8.25 -0.03 -5.32
N ASP A 321 8.34 1.20 -4.83
CA ASP A 321 9.40 2.13 -5.20
C ASP A 321 10.76 1.48 -4.96
N ASN A 322 11.69 1.62 -5.91
CA ASN A 322 12.98 0.90 -5.89
C ASN A 322 13.78 1.09 -4.58
N ALA A 323 13.69 2.27 -3.95
CA ALA A 323 14.37 2.55 -2.68
C ALA A 323 13.78 1.76 -1.48
N SER A 324 12.56 1.25 -1.62
CA SER A 324 11.83 0.46 -0.62
C SER A 324 12.10 -1.04 -0.74
N VAL A 325 12.58 -1.50 -1.90
CA VAL A 325 12.74 -2.92 -2.22
C VAL A 325 13.96 -3.51 -1.52
N MET A 326 13.77 -4.62 -0.81
CA MET A 326 14.86 -5.40 -0.21
C MET A 326 14.43 -6.85 0.02
N SER A 327 15.38 -7.77 0.17
CA SER A 327 15.03 -9.15 0.53
C SER A 327 14.38 -9.22 1.91
N ALA A 328 13.53 -10.24 2.12
CA ALA A 328 12.94 -10.52 3.42
C ALA A 328 13.98 -10.67 4.53
N ASP A 329 15.11 -11.31 4.24
CA ASP A 329 16.20 -11.49 5.20
C ASP A 329 16.90 -10.17 5.55
N ALA A 330 17.12 -9.30 4.55
CA ALA A 330 17.68 -7.98 4.77
C ALA A 330 16.75 -7.11 5.62
N TRP A 331 15.45 -7.13 5.30
CA TRP A 331 14.44 -6.42 6.09
C TRP A 331 14.42 -6.89 7.55
N LEU A 332 14.34 -8.21 7.76
CA LEU A 332 14.28 -8.79 9.10
C LEU A 332 15.57 -8.53 9.89
N SER A 333 16.74 -8.60 9.24
CA SER A 333 18.03 -8.30 9.86
C SER A 333 18.12 -6.84 10.32
N ARG A 334 17.68 -5.91 9.47
CA ARG A 334 17.64 -4.48 9.81
C ARG A 334 16.64 -4.18 10.93
N LEU A 335 15.45 -4.79 10.90
CA LEU A 335 14.46 -4.65 11.96
C LEU A 335 14.99 -5.19 13.29
N LYS A 336 15.60 -6.39 13.29
CA LYS A 336 16.27 -6.96 14.47
C LYS A 336 17.33 -6.02 15.03
N THR A 337 18.11 -5.38 14.17
CA THR A 337 19.15 -4.44 14.58
C THR A 337 18.54 -3.18 15.21
N ALA A 338 17.49 -2.63 14.61
CA ALA A 338 16.78 -1.47 15.13
C ALA A 338 16.15 -1.73 16.50
N LEU A 339 15.62 -2.93 16.73
CA LEU A 339 14.94 -3.34 17.96
C LEU A 339 15.88 -4.00 18.98
N ARG A 340 17.21 -3.88 18.87
CA ARG A 340 18.19 -4.44 19.82
C ARG A 340 18.70 -3.45 20.87
N ASN A 341 18.44 -2.15 20.70
CA ASN A 341 18.94 -1.07 21.57
C ASN A 341 17.95 -0.64 22.63
#